data_AF-A0AB73MIM7-F1
#
_entry.id   AF-A0AB73MIM7-F1
#
_cell.length_a   1.000
_cell.length_b   1.000
_cell.length_c   1.000
_cell.angle_alpha   90.00
_cell.angle_beta   90.00
_cell.angle_gamma   90.00
#
_symmetry.space_group_name_H-M   'P 1'
#
loop_
_entity.id
_entity.type
_entity.pdbx_description
1 polymer ?
#
loop_
_entity_poly.entity_id
_entity_poly.type
_entity_poly.pdbx_seq_one_letter_code
_entity_poly.pdbx_strand_id
1 'polypeptide(L)'
;MAFTIPAGSLAAAKEWLSVRVTLQTDGQWHDEFDCAPHWQARSIYFTGPDDAVLELIERNILDNRIDHPFDVNDIRHLSEVGFGVSDVLETQRLIRDKLGLLPFGEPTPGFGPVGDHDGLFILVPSDIAWRPEYRMPPAAAPTIVTADVPTALDIGEHYAIQPLGA
;
A
#
# COMPACT_ATOMS: atom_id res chain seq x y z
N MET A 1 0.99 -2.96 4.17
CA MET A 1 0.03 -3.37 3.11
C MET A 1 -1.22 -2.54 3.26
N ALA A 2 -1.81 -2.11 2.16
CA ALA A 2 -3.04 -1.34 2.17
C ALA A 2 -4.18 -2.07 1.48
N PHE A 3 -5.38 -1.97 2.03
CA PHE A 3 -6.59 -2.59 1.50
C PHE A 3 -7.57 -1.51 1.06
N THR A 4 -8.03 -1.60 -0.19
CA THR A 4 -9.00 -0.66 -0.75
C THR A 4 -10.34 -0.80 -0.04
N ILE A 5 -10.90 0.32 0.40
CA ILE A 5 -12.29 0.44 0.87
C ILE A 5 -13.12 1.30 -0.12
N PRO A 6 -14.46 1.23 -0.06
CA PRO A 6 -15.33 2.05 -0.92
C PRO A 6 -15.08 3.54 -0.80
N ALA A 7 -15.20 4.27 -1.91
CA ALA A 7 -15.17 5.72 -1.91
C ALA A 7 -16.29 6.29 -1.02
N GLY A 8 -15.97 7.32 -0.25
CA GLY A 8 -16.82 7.96 0.75
C GLY A 8 -16.98 7.19 2.06
N SER A 9 -16.25 6.08 2.27
CA SER A 9 -16.47 5.21 3.44
C SER A 9 -15.43 5.35 4.56
N LEU A 10 -14.35 6.12 4.41
CA LEU A 10 -13.26 6.18 5.40
C LEU A 10 -13.75 6.46 6.83
N ALA A 11 -14.69 7.39 7.01
CA ALA A 11 -15.23 7.71 8.34
C ALA A 11 -15.95 6.50 8.97
N ALA A 12 -16.80 5.81 8.19
CA ALA A 12 -17.51 4.62 8.66
C ALA A 12 -16.54 3.45 8.90
N ALA A 13 -15.56 3.28 8.02
CA ALA A 13 -14.50 2.27 8.17
C ALA A 13 -13.65 2.52 9.42
N LYS A 14 -13.33 3.78 9.72
CA LYS A 14 -12.64 4.20 10.94
C LYS A 14 -13.43 3.86 12.19
N GLU A 15 -14.71 4.25 12.26
CA GLU A 15 -15.58 3.91 13.40
C GLU A 15 -15.66 2.39 13.60
N TRP A 16 -15.81 1.64 12.50
CA TRP A 16 -15.80 0.18 12.53
C TRP A 16 -14.45 -0.38 13.03
N LEU A 17 -13.32 0.16 12.58
CA LEU A 17 -12.01 -0.37 12.93
C LEU A 17 -11.58 -0.02 14.36
N SER A 18 -11.88 1.19 14.83
CA SER A 18 -11.45 1.71 16.14
C SER A 18 -12.02 0.97 17.35
N VAL A 19 -13.14 0.26 17.20
CA VAL A 19 -13.67 -0.60 18.29
C VAL A 19 -12.96 -1.96 18.38
N ARG A 20 -12.07 -2.27 17.44
CA ARG A 20 -11.38 -3.57 17.30
C ARG A 20 -9.88 -3.44 17.55
N VAL A 21 -9.26 -2.35 17.09
CA VAL A 21 -7.82 -2.11 17.19
C VAL A 21 -7.54 -0.64 17.46
N THR A 22 -6.39 -0.35 18.08
CA THR A 22 -5.87 1.01 18.18
C THR A 22 -5.32 1.44 16.82
N LEU A 23 -5.78 2.59 16.32
CA LEU A 23 -5.24 3.20 15.12
C LEU A 23 -3.86 3.79 15.39
N GLN A 24 -2.99 3.71 14.40
CA GLN A 24 -1.69 4.37 14.45
C GLN A 24 -1.84 5.87 14.23
N THR A 25 -0.94 6.65 14.81
CA THR A 25 -0.99 8.12 14.73
C THR A 25 0.33 8.73 14.24
N ASP A 26 0.30 10.02 13.90
CA ASP A 26 1.50 10.80 13.55
C ASP A 26 2.31 11.28 14.78
N GLY A 27 2.00 10.78 15.98
CA GLY A 27 2.55 11.27 17.25
C GLY A 27 1.93 12.58 17.75
N GLN A 28 0.97 13.15 17.02
CA GLN A 28 0.15 14.31 17.40
C GLN A 28 -1.33 13.95 17.52
N TRP A 29 -1.63 12.65 17.63
CA TRP A 29 -2.98 12.07 17.73
C TRP A 29 -3.83 12.19 16.45
N HIS A 30 -3.24 12.57 15.32
CA HIS A 30 -3.93 12.43 14.03
C HIS A 30 -3.80 10.99 13.53
N ASP A 31 -4.93 10.38 13.20
CA ASP A 31 -5.07 8.98 12.76
C ASP A 31 -5.68 8.85 11.35
N GLU A 32 -5.99 9.98 10.71
CA GLU A 32 -6.43 10.09 9.32
C GLU A 32 -5.40 10.86 8.51
N PHE A 33 -5.07 10.32 7.33
CA PHE A 33 -3.98 10.83 6.49
C PHE A 33 -4.49 11.08 5.07
N ASP A 34 -4.37 12.31 4.60
CA ASP A 34 -4.62 12.66 3.21
C ASP A 34 -3.34 12.44 2.37
N CYS A 35 -3.49 11.81 1.20
CA CYS A 35 -2.41 11.68 0.23
C CYS A 35 -2.27 12.95 -0.63
N ALA A 36 -1.18 13.05 -1.38
CA ALA A 36 -1.02 14.13 -2.37
C ALA A 36 -2.17 14.11 -3.39
N PRO A 37 -2.60 15.27 -3.95
CA PRO A 37 -3.83 15.36 -4.74
C PRO A 37 -3.98 14.35 -5.90
N HIS A 38 -2.87 14.00 -6.57
CA HIS A 38 -2.88 13.04 -7.68
C HIS A 38 -3.19 11.59 -7.24
N TRP A 39 -3.03 11.27 -5.95
CA TRP A 39 -3.41 9.97 -5.39
C TRP A 39 -4.91 9.84 -5.22
N GLN A 40 -5.61 10.97 -5.04
CA GLN A 40 -7.03 11.02 -4.72
C GLN A 40 -7.39 10.03 -3.60
N ALA A 41 -6.56 9.96 -2.56
CA ALA A 41 -6.66 8.93 -1.55
C ALA A 41 -6.56 9.46 -0.12
N ARG A 42 -7.20 8.74 0.79
CA ARG A 42 -7.20 8.99 2.23
C ARG A 42 -7.07 7.67 2.97
N SER A 43 -6.36 7.69 4.09
CA SER A 43 -5.94 6.47 4.75
C SER A 43 -6.07 6.54 6.27
N ILE A 44 -6.30 5.37 6.86
CA ILE A 44 -6.12 5.10 8.29
C ILE A 44 -5.21 3.89 8.44
N TYR A 45 -4.39 3.89 9.49
CA TYR A 45 -3.37 2.85 9.72
C TYR A 45 -3.63 2.13 11.04
N PHE A 46 -3.27 0.86 11.08
CA PHE A 46 -3.39 0.03 12.28
C PHE A 46 -2.32 -1.08 12.27
N THR A 47 -1.99 -1.58 13.45
CA THR A 47 -0.99 -2.63 13.60
C THR A 47 -1.64 -4.00 13.42
N GLY A 48 -1.16 -4.76 12.45
CA GLY A 48 -1.53 -6.16 12.23
C GLY A 48 -0.67 -7.14 13.05
N PRO A 49 -0.85 -8.45 12.81
CA PRO A 49 0.07 -9.47 13.34
C PRO A 49 1.53 -9.18 12.98
N ASP A 50 2.46 -9.60 13.83
CA ASP A 50 3.91 -9.38 13.67
C ASP A 50 4.29 -7.90 13.46
N ASP A 51 3.53 -7.01 14.11
CA ASP A 51 3.64 -5.56 14.02
C ASP A 51 3.51 -5.00 12.59
N ALA A 52 2.94 -5.77 11.65
CA ALA A 52 2.77 -5.33 10.27
C ALA A 52 1.99 -4.01 10.20
N VAL A 53 2.49 -3.06 9.42
CA VAL A 53 1.76 -1.81 9.14
C VAL A 53 0.67 -2.12 8.11
N LEU A 54 -0.58 -2.11 8.58
CA LEU A 54 -1.77 -2.31 7.77
C LEU A 54 -2.52 -0.99 7.60
N GLU A 55 -3.18 -0.85 6.47
CA GLU A 55 -3.83 0.38 6.06
C GLU A 55 -5.19 0.06 5.43
N LEU A 56 -6.21 0.83 5.79
CA LEU A 56 -7.43 0.96 4.98
C LEU A 56 -7.31 2.26 4.19
N ILE A 57 -7.40 2.15 2.86
CA ILE A 57 -7.23 3.26 1.94
C ILE A 57 -8.48 3.43 1.09
N GLU A 58 -9.06 4.63 1.17
CA GLU A 58 -10.12 5.10 0.28
C GLU A 58 -9.46 5.76 -0.94
N ARG A 59 -9.88 5.39 -2.15
CA ARG A 59 -9.50 6.07 -3.40
C ARG A 59 -10.73 6.70 -4.04
N ASN A 60 -10.79 8.03 -4.04
CA ASN A 60 -11.95 8.81 -4.52
C ASN A 60 -12.23 8.65 -6.01
N ILE A 61 -11.23 8.25 -6.80
CA ILE A 61 -11.37 8.04 -8.23
C ILE A 61 -12.13 6.75 -8.58
N LEU A 62 -12.19 5.78 -7.65
CA LEU A 62 -12.85 4.51 -7.89
C LEU A 62 -14.37 4.66 -7.80
N ASP A 63 -15.08 4.15 -8.81
CA ASP A 63 -16.54 4.09 -8.82
C ASP A 63 -17.04 2.83 -8.08
N ASN A 64 -16.86 2.82 -6.76
CA ASN A 64 -17.13 1.67 -5.91
C ASN A 64 -17.93 2.00 -4.64
N ARG A 65 -18.62 3.14 -4.63
CA ARG A 65 -19.41 3.65 -3.50
C ARG A 65 -20.48 2.63 -3.05
N ILE A 66 -20.79 2.65 -1.77
CA ILE A 66 -21.84 1.83 -1.15
C ILE A 66 -22.96 2.73 -0.60
N ASP A 67 -24.18 2.19 -0.53
CA ASP A 67 -25.37 2.86 0.02
C ASP A 67 -25.87 2.20 1.33
N HIS A 68 -25.07 1.29 1.89
CA HIS A 68 -25.31 0.63 3.17
C HIS A 68 -24.19 0.94 4.17
N PRO A 69 -24.39 0.66 5.47
CA PRO A 69 -23.33 0.78 6.46
C PRO A 69 -22.13 -0.09 6.10
N PHE A 70 -20.92 0.43 6.33
CA PHE A 70 -19.67 -0.28 6.09
C PHE A 70 -19.54 -1.52 6.98
N ASP A 71 -19.12 -2.64 6.40
CA ASP A 71 -18.64 -3.80 7.13
C ASP A 71 -17.40 -4.45 6.48
N VAL A 72 -16.89 -5.53 7.07
CA VAL A 72 -15.66 -6.20 6.61
C VAL A 72 -15.75 -6.72 5.17
N ASN A 73 -16.94 -7.07 4.70
CA ASN A 73 -17.17 -7.56 3.34
C ASN A 73 -17.06 -6.44 2.30
N ASP A 74 -17.02 -5.17 2.73
CA ASP A 74 -16.80 -4.03 1.85
C ASP A 74 -15.33 -3.79 1.52
N ILE A 75 -14.40 -4.41 2.25
CA ILE A 75 -12.97 -4.38 1.92
C ILE A 75 -12.78 -5.10 0.58
N ARG A 76 -12.15 -4.43 -0.39
CA ARG A 76 -12.14 -4.86 -1.79
C ARG A 76 -10.93 -5.74 -2.12
N HIS A 77 -9.80 -5.10 -2.38
CA HIS A 77 -8.58 -5.75 -2.85
C HIS A 77 -7.36 -5.12 -2.17
N LEU A 78 -6.21 -5.76 -2.35
CA LEU A 78 -4.93 -5.22 -1.94
C LEU A 78 -4.62 -4.00 -2.83
N SER A 79 -4.62 -2.83 -2.22
CA SER A 79 -4.31 -1.55 -2.89
C SER A 79 -2.81 -1.37 -3.02
N GLU A 80 -2.05 -1.71 -1.98
CA GLU A 80 -0.62 -1.41 -1.91
C GLU A 80 0.17 -2.50 -1.19
N VAL A 81 1.33 -2.86 -1.77
CA VAL A 81 2.33 -3.71 -1.14
C VAL A 81 3.66 -2.98 -1.07
N GLY A 82 4.23 -2.89 0.13
CA GLY A 82 5.49 -2.22 0.38
C GLY A 82 6.69 -3.14 0.21
N PHE A 83 7.73 -2.69 -0.50
CA PHE A 83 9.02 -3.36 -0.62
C PHE A 83 10.15 -2.43 -0.16
N GLY A 84 11.01 -2.95 0.72
CA GLY A 84 12.24 -2.29 1.12
C GLY A 84 13.39 -2.69 0.21
N VAL A 85 13.89 -1.78 -0.60
CA VAL A 85 14.88 -2.06 -1.66
C VAL A 85 16.16 -1.26 -1.43
N SER A 86 17.28 -1.74 -1.97
CA SER A 86 18.58 -1.07 -1.86
C SER A 86 18.67 0.20 -2.70
N ASP A 87 18.05 0.20 -3.88
CA ASP A 87 17.94 1.36 -4.77
C ASP A 87 16.51 1.43 -5.36
N VAL A 88 15.76 2.44 -4.93
CA VAL A 88 14.39 2.68 -5.35
C VAL A 88 14.30 2.98 -6.84
N LEU A 89 15.16 3.86 -7.36
CA LEU A 89 15.08 4.31 -8.75
C LEU A 89 15.51 3.21 -9.72
N GLU A 90 16.51 2.42 -9.35
CA GLU A 90 16.92 1.23 -10.10
C GLU A 90 15.80 0.18 -10.13
N THR A 91 15.18 -0.09 -8.98
CA THR A 91 14.08 -1.04 -8.91
C THR A 91 12.86 -0.59 -9.72
N GLN A 92 12.50 0.70 -9.70
CA GLN A 92 11.43 1.23 -10.56
C GLN A 92 11.75 1.04 -12.05
N ARG A 93 13.01 1.27 -12.46
CA ARG A 93 13.44 1.02 -13.85
C ARG A 93 13.30 -0.46 -14.21
N LEU A 94 13.72 -1.35 -13.32
CA LEU A 94 13.62 -2.79 -13.52
C LEU A 94 12.16 -3.25 -13.68
N ILE A 95 11.28 -2.82 -12.77
CA ILE A 95 9.85 -3.15 -12.82
C ILE A 95 9.23 -2.62 -14.12
N ARG A 96 9.52 -1.38 -14.52
CA ARG A 96 9.04 -0.83 -15.79
C ARG A 96 9.52 -1.66 -16.98
N ASP A 97 10.81 -1.96 -17.05
CA ASP A 97 11.40 -2.59 -18.23
C ASP A 97 11.00 -4.08 -18.35
N LYS A 98 10.69 -4.74 -17.22
CA LYS A 98 10.31 -6.17 -17.18
C LYS A 98 8.81 -6.42 -17.15
N LEU A 99 8.06 -5.60 -16.42
CA LEU A 99 6.63 -5.79 -16.17
C LEU A 99 5.77 -4.76 -16.90
N GLY A 100 6.35 -3.69 -17.46
CA GLY A 100 5.62 -2.63 -18.14
C GLY A 100 4.90 -1.66 -17.20
N LEU A 101 5.06 -1.81 -15.88
CA LEU A 101 4.40 -0.95 -14.88
C LEU A 101 5.13 0.38 -14.74
N LEU A 102 4.37 1.47 -14.74
CA LEU A 102 4.91 2.82 -14.75
C LEU A 102 5.03 3.39 -13.32
N PRO A 103 5.99 4.30 -13.06
CA PRO A 103 6.00 5.08 -11.83
C PRO A 103 4.67 5.83 -11.64
N PHE A 104 4.13 5.75 -10.42
CA PHE A 104 2.93 6.48 -10.05
C PHE A 104 3.30 7.87 -9.49
N GLY A 105 3.45 8.85 -10.39
CA GLY A 105 3.96 10.17 -10.05
C GLY A 105 5.47 10.30 -10.29
N GLU A 106 6.07 11.34 -9.70
CA GLU A 106 7.48 11.68 -9.97
C GLU A 106 8.44 10.80 -9.16
N PRO A 107 9.36 10.05 -9.80
CA PRO A 107 10.30 9.16 -9.11
C PRO A 107 11.24 9.90 -8.14
N THR A 108 11.40 9.39 -6.93
CA THR A 108 12.40 9.89 -5.97
C THR A 108 13.23 8.76 -5.38
N PRO A 109 14.47 9.02 -4.93
CA PRO A 109 15.28 7.99 -4.24
C PRO A 109 14.66 7.46 -2.94
N GLY A 110 13.79 8.23 -2.29
CA GLY A 110 13.24 7.89 -0.97
C GLY A 110 11.85 7.24 -1.01
N PHE A 111 11.15 7.35 -2.14
CA PHE A 111 9.78 6.85 -2.30
C PHE A 111 9.46 6.68 -3.79
N GLY A 112 9.17 5.46 -4.20
CA GLY A 112 8.98 5.08 -5.60
C GLY A 112 7.75 4.20 -5.81
N PRO A 113 6.54 4.75 -5.79
CA PRO A 113 5.33 4.00 -6.10
C PRO A 113 5.30 3.58 -7.59
N VAL A 114 4.79 2.39 -7.90
CA VAL A 114 4.72 1.84 -9.26
C VAL A 114 3.39 1.11 -9.45
N GLY A 115 2.70 1.38 -10.57
CA GLY A 115 1.38 0.86 -10.88
C GLY A 115 0.36 1.99 -11.07
N ASP A 116 -0.88 1.75 -10.67
CA ASP A 116 -1.99 2.69 -10.81
C ASP A 116 -2.96 2.61 -9.62
N HIS A 117 -4.15 3.20 -9.77
CA HIS A 117 -5.14 3.25 -8.69
C HIS A 117 -5.75 1.88 -8.34
N ASP A 118 -5.61 0.85 -9.19
CA ASP A 118 -6.10 -0.49 -8.90
C ASP A 118 -5.07 -1.32 -8.11
N GLY A 119 -3.79 -0.94 -8.16
CA GLY A 119 -2.74 -1.57 -7.37
C GLY A 119 -1.38 -0.90 -7.51
N LEU A 120 -0.71 -0.72 -6.38
CA LEU A 120 0.64 -0.15 -6.30
C LEU A 120 1.64 -1.08 -5.60
N PHE A 121 2.85 -1.12 -6.14
CA PHE A 121 4.04 -1.48 -5.39
C PHE A 121 4.68 -0.21 -4.84
N ILE A 122 4.87 -0.16 -3.52
CA ILE A 122 5.44 0.98 -2.82
C ILE A 122 6.90 0.68 -2.48
N LEU A 123 7.82 1.29 -3.21
CA LEU A 123 9.26 1.09 -3.01
C LEU A 123 9.83 2.15 -2.09
N VAL A 124 10.57 1.72 -1.08
CA VAL A 124 11.30 2.58 -0.13
C VAL A 124 12.70 2.02 0.13
N PRO A 125 13.66 2.83 0.62
CA PRO A 125 14.95 2.30 1.06
C PRO A 125 14.77 1.26 2.18
N SER A 126 15.54 0.18 2.16
CA SER A 126 15.41 -0.92 3.12
C SER A 126 15.72 -0.55 4.57
N ASP A 127 16.39 0.57 4.80
CA ASP A 127 16.82 1.07 6.11
C ASP A 127 15.88 2.13 6.73
N ILE A 128 14.75 2.42 6.08
CA ILE A 128 13.71 3.29 6.66
C ILE A 128 12.67 2.49 7.46
N ALA A 129 11.87 3.21 8.24
CA ALA A 129 10.67 2.66 8.86
C ALA A 129 9.40 3.22 8.19
N TRP A 130 8.37 2.39 8.10
CA TRP A 130 7.09 2.76 7.53
C TRP A 130 6.39 3.85 8.35
N ARG A 131 5.82 4.81 7.62
CA ARG A 131 4.80 5.72 8.16
C ARG A 131 3.57 4.94 8.66
N PRO A 132 2.75 5.52 9.55
CA PRO A 132 2.88 6.86 10.14
C PRO A 132 3.78 6.93 11.39
N GLU A 133 3.96 5.84 12.14
CA GLU A 133 4.68 5.86 13.42
C GLU A 133 6.20 5.67 13.30
N TYR A 134 6.71 5.26 12.13
CA TYR A 134 8.14 5.02 11.90
C TYR A 134 8.76 3.98 12.84
N ARG A 135 7.99 2.92 13.16
CA ARG A 135 8.41 1.87 14.09
C ARG A 135 8.93 0.61 13.42
N MET A 136 8.37 0.27 12.26
CA MET A 136 8.63 -1.01 11.60
C MET A 136 9.32 -0.80 10.26
N PRO A 137 10.49 -1.42 10.02
CA PRO A 137 11.12 -1.40 8.71
C PRO A 137 10.35 -2.28 7.71
N PRO A 138 10.65 -2.16 6.41
CA PRO A 138 10.26 -3.17 5.44
C PRO A 138 10.68 -4.59 5.85
N ALA A 139 9.86 -5.57 5.49
CA ALA A 139 10.10 -6.96 5.88
C ALA A 139 11.32 -7.54 5.16
N ALA A 140 12.34 -7.98 5.90
CA ALA A 140 13.48 -8.71 5.36
C ALA A 140 13.20 -10.24 5.29
N ALA A 141 12.07 -10.61 4.71
CA ALA A 141 11.60 -11.99 4.64
C ALA A 141 11.09 -12.34 3.22
N PRO A 142 11.29 -13.60 2.75
CA PRO A 142 10.77 -14.06 1.48
C PRO A 142 9.27 -13.77 1.33
N THR A 143 8.93 -12.92 0.36
CA THR A 143 7.57 -12.45 0.09
C THR A 143 7.30 -12.57 -1.39
N ILE A 144 6.27 -13.32 -1.76
CA ILE A 144 5.86 -13.51 -3.14
C ILE A 144 4.52 -12.80 -3.32
N VAL A 145 4.47 -11.85 -4.25
CA VAL A 145 3.24 -11.16 -4.64
C VAL A 145 2.77 -11.70 -5.98
N THR A 146 1.56 -12.23 -6.01
CA THR A 146 0.92 -12.65 -7.26
C THR A 146 0.06 -11.51 -7.78
N ALA A 147 0.30 -11.08 -9.01
CA ALA A 147 -0.37 -9.93 -9.64
C ALA A 147 -0.62 -10.17 -11.13
N ASP A 148 -1.47 -9.33 -11.74
CA ASP A 148 -1.67 -9.32 -13.19
C ASP A 148 -0.46 -8.67 -13.88
N VAL A 149 0.60 -9.47 -14.06
CA VAL A 149 1.87 -9.05 -14.66
C VAL A 149 2.30 -10.05 -15.74
N PRO A 150 3.04 -9.61 -16.77
CA PRO A 150 3.34 -10.47 -17.93
C PRO A 150 4.36 -11.58 -17.64
N THR A 151 5.17 -11.43 -16.59
CA THR A 151 6.24 -12.37 -16.25
C THR A 151 6.58 -12.27 -14.77
N ALA A 152 7.29 -13.27 -14.24
CA ALA A 152 7.88 -13.19 -12.91
C ALA A 152 9.09 -12.24 -12.90
N LEU A 153 9.32 -11.63 -11.73
CA LEU A 153 10.44 -10.75 -11.46
C LEU A 153 10.86 -10.86 -9.99
N ASP A 154 12.13 -11.20 -9.76
CA ASP A 154 12.75 -11.10 -8.44
C ASP A 154 13.22 -9.67 -8.18
N ILE A 155 13.02 -9.19 -6.96
CA ILE A 155 13.44 -7.87 -6.48
C ILE A 155 14.29 -8.08 -5.22
N GLY A 156 15.59 -7.86 -5.38
CA GLY A 156 16.57 -8.11 -4.31
C GLY A 156 16.58 -9.57 -3.87
N GLU A 157 16.82 -9.81 -2.59
CA GLU A 157 16.91 -11.17 -2.02
C GLU A 157 15.59 -11.66 -1.40
N HIS A 158 14.62 -10.76 -1.21
CA HIS A 158 13.45 -11.03 -0.37
C HIS A 158 12.13 -11.04 -1.13
N TYR A 159 12.02 -10.40 -2.29
CA TYR A 159 10.73 -10.20 -2.93
C TYR A 159 10.69 -10.82 -4.32
N ALA A 160 9.55 -11.38 -4.67
CA ALA A 160 9.24 -11.79 -6.03
C ALA A 160 7.84 -11.31 -6.40
N ILE A 161 7.67 -10.83 -7.63
CA ILE A 161 6.38 -10.59 -8.25
C ILE A 161 6.17 -11.70 -9.28
N GLN A 162 5.01 -12.36 -9.28
CA GLN A 162 4.70 -13.42 -10.23
C GLN A 162 3.31 -13.25 -10.88
N PRO A 163 3.12 -13.77 -12.11
CA PRO A 163 1.83 -13.74 -12.79
C PRO A 163 0.76 -14.57 -12.07
N LEU A 164 -0.50 -14.24 -12.32
CA LEU A 164 -1.64 -15.09 -11.95
C LEU A 164 -1.49 -16.49 -12.58
N GLY A 165 -1.53 -17.54 -11.75
CA GLY A 165 -1.47 -18.94 -12.20
C GLY A 165 -0.05 -19.51 -12.40
N ALA A 166 0.98 -18.82 -11.89
CA ALA A 166 2.36 -19.32 -11.80
C ALA A 166 2.51 -20.49 -10.81
#